data_AF-A0A369SI94-F1
#
_entry.id   AF-A0A369SI94-F1
#
_cell.length_a   1.000
_cell.length_b   1.000
_cell.length_c   1.000
_cell.angle_alpha   90.00
_cell.angle_beta   90.00
_cell.angle_gamma   90.00
#
_symmetry.space_group_name_H-M   'P 1'
#
loop_
_entity.id
_entity.type
_entity.pdbx_description
1 polymer ?
#
loop_
_entity_poly.entity_id
_entity_poly.type
_entity_poly.pdbx_seq_one_letter_code
_entity_poly.pdbx_strand_id
1 'polypeptide(L)' 'MATLPQGLDKIKNQLGYLVVDMDENILASSGELNNDGKAASTAVDMIRLVKKYLQMSNGETYDDFKRISSTLTMTP' A
#
# COMPACT_ATOMS: atom_id res chain seq x y z
N MET A 1 -8.03 -21.06 -0.35
CA MET A 1 -6.71 -20.62 -0.86
C MET A 1 -6.88 -19.23 -1.41
N ALA A 2 -6.09 -18.26 -0.94
CA ALA A 2 -6.41 -16.84 -1.09
C ALA A 2 -6.42 -16.39 -2.56
N THR A 3 -7.58 -15.91 -3.00
CA THR A 3 -7.91 -15.32 -4.30
C THR A 3 -7.45 -13.87 -4.46
N LEU A 4 -6.60 -13.38 -3.54
CA LEU A 4 -6.21 -11.97 -3.40
C LEU A 4 -5.70 -11.32 -4.70
N PRO A 5 -4.83 -11.96 -5.52
CA PRO A 5 -4.34 -11.32 -6.74
C PRO A 5 -5.43 -11.16 -7.82
N GLN A 6 -6.32 -12.15 -7.96
CA GLN A 6 -7.32 -12.20 -9.04
C GLN A 6 -8.36 -11.06 -8.96
N GLY A 7 -8.54 -10.48 -7.79
CA GLY A 7 -9.41 -9.32 -7.59
C GLY A 7 -8.73 -8.00 -7.95
N LEU A 8 -7.42 -7.91 -7.76
CA LEU A 8 -6.66 -6.69 -8.02
C LEU A 8 -6.63 -6.41 -9.52
N ASP A 9 -6.30 -7.42 -10.36
CA ASP A 9 -6.24 -7.31 -11.83
C ASP A 9 -7.54 -6.84 -12.51
N LYS A 10 -8.68 -6.91 -11.80
CA LYS A 10 -9.99 -6.51 -12.32
C LYS A 10 -10.31 -5.05 -12.02
N ILE A 11 -9.46 -4.33 -11.30
CA ILE A 11 -9.66 -2.92 -10.99
C ILE A 11 -9.49 -2.09 -12.27
N LYS A 12 -10.52 -1.32 -12.62
CA LYS A 12 -10.50 -0.49 -13.83
C LYS A 12 -9.36 0.54 -13.78
N ASN A 13 -8.64 0.69 -14.90
CA ASN A 13 -7.49 1.59 -15.08
C ASN A 13 -6.30 1.31 -14.14
N GLN A 14 -6.20 0.10 -13.60
CA GLN A 14 -5.04 -0.30 -12.83
C GLN A 14 -3.82 -0.46 -13.75
N LEU A 15 -2.69 0.14 -13.36
CA LEU A 15 -1.42 0.03 -14.07
C LEU A 15 -0.48 -1.03 -13.46
N GLY A 16 -0.72 -1.41 -12.21
CA GLY A 16 0.03 -2.45 -11.49
C GLY A 16 -0.52 -2.67 -10.08
N TYR A 17 0.00 -3.67 -9.38
CA TYR A 17 -0.27 -3.86 -7.95
C TYR A 17 0.95 -4.42 -7.23
N LEU A 18 0.92 -4.26 -5.92
CA LEU A 18 1.92 -4.77 -5.00
C LEU A 18 1.22 -5.29 -3.74
N VAL A 19 1.47 -6.54 -3.38
CA VAL A 19 1.02 -7.16 -2.12
C VAL A 19 2.26 -7.47 -1.31
N VAL A 20 2.36 -6.85 -0.14
CA VAL A 20 3.52 -6.93 0.75
C VAL A 20 3.09 -7.27 2.17
N ASP A 21 3.98 -7.90 2.93
CA ASP A 21 3.85 -8.01 4.38
C ASP A 21 4.48 -6.81 5.10
N MET A 22 4.36 -6.76 6.43
CA MET A 22 4.93 -5.70 7.25
C MET A 22 6.46 -5.80 7.44
N ASP A 23 7.06 -6.90 6.96
CA ASP A 23 8.50 -7.16 6.93
C ASP A 23 9.10 -6.83 5.55
N GLU A 24 8.33 -6.12 4.70
CA GLU A 24 8.72 -5.60 3.38
C GLU A 24 8.91 -6.68 2.30
N ASN A 25 8.50 -7.93 2.57
CA ASN A 25 8.56 -8.99 1.57
C ASN A 25 7.43 -8.85 0.55
N ILE A 26 7.78 -8.97 -0.72
CA ILE A 26 6.80 -8.99 -1.82
C ILE A 26 6.18 -10.38 -1.92
N LEU A 27 4.88 -10.46 -1.63
CA LEU A 27 4.09 -11.69 -1.72
C LEU A 27 3.50 -11.89 -3.12
N ALA A 28 3.12 -10.80 -3.79
CA ALA A 28 2.68 -10.78 -5.17
C ALA A 28 2.84 -9.37 -5.76
N SER A 29 3.15 -9.27 -7.05
CA SER A 29 3.22 -7.99 -7.76
C SER A 29 2.93 -8.16 -9.25
N SER A 30 2.55 -7.06 -9.92
CA SER A 30 2.31 -7.03 -11.37
C SER A 30 2.34 -5.60 -11.91
N GLY A 31 2.46 -5.46 -13.24
CA GLY A 31 2.44 -4.19 -13.96
C GLY A 31 3.61 -3.28 -13.60
N GLU A 32 3.34 -1.98 -13.46
CA GLU A 32 4.37 -0.96 -13.15
C GLU A 32 5.07 -1.14 -11.79
N LEU A 33 4.50 -1.97 -10.90
CA LEU A 33 5.06 -2.25 -9.56
C LEU A 33 5.67 -3.65 -9.45
N ASN A 34 5.89 -4.34 -10.58
CA ASN A 34 6.40 -5.71 -10.59
C ASN A 34 7.80 -5.81 -9.98
N ASN A 35 7.94 -6.57 -8.90
CA ASN A 35 9.16 -6.75 -8.10
C ASN A 35 9.82 -5.42 -7.65
N ASP A 36 9.05 -4.34 -7.50
CA ASP A 36 9.58 -3.06 -7.01
C ASP A 36 9.77 -3.08 -5.49
N GLY A 37 10.96 -3.49 -5.05
CA GLY A 37 11.33 -3.53 -3.65
C GLY A 37 11.40 -2.15 -2.99
N LYS A 38 11.65 -1.09 -3.75
CA LYS A 38 11.69 0.28 -3.21
C LYS A 38 10.28 0.78 -2.91
N ALA A 39 9.33 0.52 -3.81
CA ALA A 39 7.92 0.80 -3.58
C ALA A 39 7.38 0.00 -2.38
N ALA A 40 7.77 -1.27 -2.25
CA ALA A 40 7.41 -2.12 -1.10
C ALA A 40 7.85 -1.48 0.23
N SER A 41 9.14 -1.18 0.36
CA SER A 41 9.71 -0.58 1.57
C SER A 41 9.05 0.77 1.90
N THR A 42 8.89 1.63 0.88
CA THR A 42 8.24 2.94 1.04
C THR A 42 6.79 2.82 1.51
N ALA A 43 6.01 1.88 0.95
CA ALA A 43 4.62 1.66 1.35
C ALA A 43 4.51 1.20 2.80
N VAL A 44 5.38 0.28 3.23
CA VAL A 44 5.41 -0.20 4.63
C VAL A 44 5.79 0.93 5.59
N ASP A 45 6.79 1.74 5.24
CA ASP A 45 7.20 2.89 6.06
C ASP A 45 6.10 3.94 6.18
N MET A 46 5.35 4.22 5.11
CA MET A 46 4.17 5.10 5.17
C MET A 46 3.13 4.57 6.16
N ILE A 47 2.85 3.27 6.14
CA ILE A 47 1.89 2.65 7.07
C ILE A 47 2.41 2.70 8.51
N ARG A 48 3.69 2.43 8.75
CA ARG A 48 4.32 2.55 10.08
C ARG A 48 4.24 3.99 10.62
N LEU A 49 4.49 4.97 9.75
CA LEU A 49 4.40 6.39 10.11
C LEU A 49 2.96 6.78 10.49
N VAL A 50 1.97 6.38 9.69
CA VAL A 50 0.55 6.63 9.99
C VAL A 50 0.13 5.96 11.29
N LYS A 51 0.52 4.70 11.53
CA LYS A 51 0.26 4.00 12.81
C LYS A 51 0.79 4.79 14.00
N LYS A 52 2.05 5.22 13.92
CA LYS A 52 2.69 6.01 14.98
C LYS A 52 1.98 7.34 15.19
N TYR A 53 1.60 8.02 14.12
CA TYR A 53 0.88 9.30 14.21
C TYR A 53 -0.48 9.13 14.90
N LEU A 54 -1.27 8.14 14.51
CA LEU A 54 -2.59 7.88 15.10
C LEU A 54 -2.50 7.48 16.57
N GLN A 55 -1.48 6.70 16.96
CA GLN A 55 -1.23 6.39 18.37
C GLN A 55 -0.92 7.63 19.23
N MET A 56 -0.42 8.70 18.59
CA MET A 56 -0.09 9.96 19.25
C MET A 56 -1.25 10.98 19.22
N SER A 57 -2.23 10.83 18.32
CA SER A 57 -3.43 11.67 18.29
C SER A 57 -4.46 11.15 19.30
N ASN A 58 -5.21 12.05 19.94
CA ASN A 58 -6.10 11.77 21.08
C ASN A 58 -7.30 10.85 20.75
N GLY A 59 -7.05 9.55 20.57
CA GLY A 59 -8.09 8.51 20.57
C GLY A 59 -8.49 7.94 19.21
N GLU A 60 -7.82 8.31 18.12
CA GLU A 60 -8.02 7.62 16.83
C GLU A 60 -7.22 6.32 16.83
N THR A 61 -7.89 5.21 16.52
CA THR A 61 -7.23 3.92 16.44
C THR A 61 -6.80 3.64 15.01
N TYR A 62 -5.74 2.84 14.83
CA TYR A 62 -5.37 2.36 13.50
C TYR A 62 -6.54 1.60 12.81
N ASP A 63 -7.46 1.04 13.59
CA ASP A 63 -8.64 0.33 13.06
C ASP A 63 -9.62 1.26 12.35
N ASP A 64 -9.61 2.56 12.63
CA ASP A 64 -10.41 3.57 11.94
C ASP A 64 -9.79 3.95 10.58
N PHE A 65 -8.52 3.62 10.38
CA PHE A 65 -7.75 3.98 9.21
C PHE A 65 -7.87 2.93 8.09
N LYS A 66 -8.67 3.23 7.07
CA LYS A 66 -9.03 2.25 6.02
C LYS A 66 -8.17 2.27 4.75
N ARG A 67 -7.62 3.42 4.35
CA ARG A 67 -6.92 3.58 3.06
C ARG A 67 -5.99 4.80 3.02
N ILE A 68 -4.80 4.64 2.44
CA ILE A 68 -3.95 5.74 1.96
C ILE A 68 -4.16 5.90 0.45
N SER A 69 -4.30 7.14 0.00
CA SER A 69 -4.24 7.50 -1.42
C SER A 69 -3.19 8.58 -1.60
N SER A 70 -2.19 8.33 -2.45
CA SER A 70 -1.20 9.31 -2.86
C SER A 70 -1.46 9.67 -4.33
N THR A 71 -1.43 10.95 -4.65
CA THR A 71 -1.63 11.45 -6.03
C THR A 71 -0.38 12.21 -6.45
N LEU A 72 0.26 11.78 -7.51
CA LEU A 72 1.35 12.53 -8.12
C LEU A 72 0.77 13.57 -9.06
N THR A 73 0.76 14.83 -8.65
CA THR A 73 0.49 15.94 -9.55
C THR A 73 1.80 16.38 -10.19
N MET A 74 1.96 16.14 -11.49
CA MET A 74 3.00 16.81 -12.26
C MET A 74 2.58 18.28 -12.41
N THR A 75 3.17 19.17 -11.61
CA THR A 75 3.12 20.60 -11.91
C THR A 75 3.80 20.84 -13.26
N PRO A 76 3.12 21.51 -14.21
CA PRO A 76 3.68 21.79 -15.54
C PRO A 76 4.89 22.73 -15.48
#